data_AF-A0A1L0BIW9-F1
#
_entry.id   AF-A0A1L0BIW9-F1
#
_cell.length_a   1.000
_cell.length_b   1.000
_cell.length_c   1.000
_cell.angle_alpha   90.00
_cell.angle_beta   90.00
_cell.angle_gamma   90.00
#
_symmetry.space_group_name_H-M   'P 1'
#
loop_
_entity.id
_entity.type
_entity.pdbx_description
1 polymer ?
#
loop_
_entity_poly.entity_id
_entity_poly.type
_entity_poly.pdbx_seq_one_letter_code
_entity_poly.pdbx_strand_id
1 'polypeptide(L)'
;MAKKSAFIDQPSVVKCKRLIRPLISKIHVLTDLYVKYPSKFHFDMELFTSAKVDGGNLRFTRPSSANDRLASLKPFISPEMFQAYTEIFSIFRTIVGTICDLERGGNMAKLSSLAALHIGKSISLGTKSTFYKLNQVMLFEPDTFPRHLQKFHKELTDDIDDWLEMEPVAVMYTHRNDLVIGYVLHFLVLNLRTLLYLLIPVLVHWLQEQESQTLANLLKTLFLEYWLFLPHRLEYRDVYSLCHELIDPTDDPSLPVFWLLHRIGFWKQMIKDLRITSLFGTMKGFDNYESLLLDSLARSNWLLLAHIKAEELYELLNRNVQNPNNTTIIVSIVSELIASVKGELGSATSSHRTYAVLYSSYANVRKLVQAWLAFNPQCLFNSLDSGNDDLFDAIFLLLKYTYMKCLRIIKYLDDNWTASRLTKVREMLHKFKFLLHHVDIMTTTCGILKSYFLESASVTNDGKNIVALAEFFVDLMGENTEEAEVANFLLWIYGQGDEEMCRLARAYFDELYTEDTWQASRDLEHVHYILYE
;
A
#
# COMPACT_ATOMS: atom_id res chain seq x y z
N MET A 1 -55.29 22.64 -0.41
CA MET A 1 -54.74 22.29 0.93
C MET A 1 -53.27 21.91 0.75
N ALA A 2 -52.34 22.71 1.26
CA ALA A 2 -50.92 22.35 1.22
C ALA A 2 -50.63 21.30 2.30
N LYS A 3 -49.97 20.19 1.94
CA LYS A 3 -49.38 19.29 2.94
C LYS A 3 -48.31 20.09 3.69
N LYS A 4 -48.48 20.29 5.01
CA LYS A 4 -47.35 20.71 5.86
C LYS A 4 -46.29 19.62 5.73
N SER A 5 -45.18 19.93 5.06
CA SER A 5 -43.96 19.16 5.23
C SER A 5 -43.59 19.23 6.71
N ALA A 6 -43.49 18.09 7.38
CA ALA A 6 -42.90 18.05 8.71
C ALA A 6 -41.47 18.59 8.58
N PHE A 7 -41.22 19.77 9.14
CA PHE A 7 -39.86 20.23 9.36
C PHE A 7 -39.25 19.27 10.36
N ILE A 8 -38.27 18.48 9.91
CA ILE A 8 -37.42 17.70 10.81
C ILE A 8 -36.60 18.72 11.59
N ASP A 9 -36.91 18.90 12.88
CA ASP A 9 -36.22 19.85 13.75
C ASP A 9 -34.73 19.51 13.82
N GLN A 10 -33.92 20.30 13.13
CA GLN A 10 -32.46 20.15 13.16
C GLN A 10 -31.97 20.55 14.56
N PRO A 11 -31.05 19.79 15.17
CA PRO A 11 -30.47 20.12 16.47
C PRO A 11 -29.89 21.54 16.46
N SER A 12 -30.02 22.25 17.59
CA SER A 12 -29.33 23.53 17.76
C SER A 12 -27.81 23.34 17.78
N VAL A 13 -27.05 24.38 17.40
CA VAL A 13 -25.58 24.39 17.47
C VAL A 13 -25.09 23.94 18.85
N VAL A 14 -25.72 24.46 19.91
CA VAL A 14 -25.48 24.05 21.31
C VAL A 14 -25.72 22.55 21.55
N LYS A 15 -26.74 21.93 20.94
CA LYS A 15 -26.99 20.49 21.05
C LYS A 15 -25.91 19.69 20.30
N CYS A 16 -25.54 20.10 19.08
CA CYS A 16 -24.45 19.50 18.32
C CYS A 16 -23.13 19.54 19.10
N LYS A 17 -22.74 20.72 19.58
CA LYS A 17 -21.54 20.92 20.42
C LYS A 17 -21.52 20.03 21.66
N ARG A 18 -22.64 19.92 22.39
CA ARG A 18 -22.77 19.03 23.57
C ARG A 18 -22.63 17.55 23.23
N LEU A 19 -23.09 17.11 22.06
CA LEU A 19 -22.95 15.72 21.60
C LEU A 19 -21.50 15.36 21.23
N ILE A 20 -20.77 16.29 20.61
CA ILE A 20 -19.42 16.04 20.08
C ILE A 20 -18.33 16.18 21.17
N ARG A 21 -18.48 17.11 22.12
CA ARG A 21 -17.48 17.40 23.18
C ARG A 21 -16.93 16.17 23.92
N PRO A 22 -17.74 15.16 24.32
CA PRO A 22 -17.22 13.95 24.96
C PRO A 22 -16.24 13.17 24.07
N LEU A 23 -16.49 13.10 22.76
CA LEU A 23 -15.62 12.41 21.80
C LEU A 23 -14.28 13.14 21.66
N ILE A 24 -14.33 14.46 21.48
CA ILE A 24 -13.15 15.35 21.43
C ILE A 24 -12.29 15.16 22.69
N SER A 25 -12.90 15.34 23.87
CA SER A 25 -12.22 15.20 25.16
C SER A 25 -11.59 13.83 25.35
N LYS A 26 -12.31 12.74 25.01
CA LYS A 26 -11.79 11.38 25.19
C LYS A 26 -10.64 11.07 24.25
N ILE A 27 -10.71 11.52 23.00
CA ILE A 27 -9.61 11.37 22.04
C ILE A 27 -8.39 12.16 22.53
N HIS A 28 -8.53 13.39 23.03
CA HIS A 28 -7.40 14.16 23.56
C HIS A 28 -6.70 13.48 24.74
N VAL A 29 -7.46 12.99 25.73
CA VAL A 29 -6.90 12.24 26.86
C VAL A 29 -6.16 10.98 26.38
N LEU A 30 -6.70 10.30 25.36
CA LEU A 30 -6.07 9.14 24.76
C LEU A 30 -4.78 9.52 24.00
N THR A 31 -4.76 10.69 23.35
CA THR A 31 -3.58 11.22 22.67
C THR A 31 -2.47 11.63 23.63
N ASP A 32 -2.80 12.29 24.73
CA ASP A 32 -1.85 12.61 25.82
C ASP A 32 -1.23 11.35 26.41
N LEU A 33 -2.03 10.28 26.54
CA LEU A 33 -1.56 8.99 27.02
C LEU A 33 -0.61 8.33 26.00
N TYR A 34 -0.90 8.44 24.69
CA TYR A 34 -0.02 7.96 23.62
C TYR A 34 1.33 8.69 23.60
N VAL A 35 1.34 10.01 23.75
CA VAL A 35 2.59 10.80 23.79
C VAL A 35 3.45 10.42 25.02
N LYS A 36 2.83 10.15 26.16
CA LYS A 36 3.54 9.79 27.42
C LYS A 36 3.95 8.32 27.48
N TYR A 37 3.17 7.42 26.87
CA TYR A 37 3.34 5.97 26.97
C TYR A 37 2.98 5.27 25.64
N PRO A 38 3.73 5.52 24.55
CA PRO A 38 3.39 5.01 23.21
C PRO A 38 3.33 3.47 23.18
N SER A 39 4.13 2.80 24.01
CA SER A 39 4.14 1.34 24.13
C SER A 39 2.82 0.72 24.58
N LYS A 40 1.93 1.47 25.26
CA LYS A 40 0.59 1.00 25.64
C LYS A 40 -0.39 0.90 24.46
N PHE A 41 0.00 1.40 23.28
CA PHE A 41 -0.84 1.45 22.08
C PHE A 41 -0.39 0.46 21.01
N HIS A 42 0.71 -0.27 21.24
CA HIS A 42 1.09 -1.38 20.37
C HIS A 42 0.09 -2.53 20.50
N PHE A 43 -0.23 -3.12 19.36
CA PHE A 43 -0.96 -4.38 19.29
C PHE A 43 0.03 -5.53 19.48
N ASP A 44 -0.27 -6.46 20.38
CA ASP A 44 0.59 -7.60 20.68
C ASP A 44 0.52 -8.66 19.56
N MET A 45 1.37 -8.47 18.55
CA MET A 45 1.48 -9.36 17.39
C MET A 45 2.06 -10.73 17.73
N GLU A 46 2.87 -10.85 18.79
CA GLU A 46 3.48 -12.12 19.21
C GLU A 46 2.43 -13.01 19.91
N LEU A 47 1.67 -12.43 20.84
CA LEU A 47 0.53 -13.09 21.47
C LEU A 47 -0.55 -13.44 20.43
N PHE A 48 -0.80 -12.55 19.46
CA PHE A 48 -1.75 -12.84 18.38
C PHE A 48 -1.28 -13.99 17.47
N THR A 49 0.02 -14.06 17.17
CA THR A 49 0.57 -15.09 16.29
C THR A 49 0.69 -16.44 16.98
N SER A 50 1.02 -16.48 18.27
CA SER A 50 1.03 -17.70 19.09
C SER A 50 -0.39 -18.24 19.34
N ALA A 51 -1.37 -17.38 19.59
CA ALA A 51 -2.79 -17.76 19.74
C ALA A 51 -3.42 -18.41 18.48
N LYS A 52 -2.73 -18.39 17.32
CA LYS A 52 -3.18 -19.08 16.10
C LYS A 52 -3.24 -20.61 16.25
N VAL A 53 -2.45 -21.18 17.16
CA VAL A 53 -2.33 -22.63 17.36
C VAL A 53 -3.61 -23.25 17.94
N ASP A 54 -4.38 -22.50 18.74
CA ASP A 54 -5.56 -22.99 19.46
C ASP A 54 -6.91 -22.62 18.80
N GLY A 55 -6.93 -22.30 17.50
CA GLY A 55 -8.16 -22.03 16.75
C GLY A 55 -8.83 -20.67 17.01
N GLY A 56 -8.20 -19.78 17.78
CA GLY A 56 -8.74 -18.46 18.15
C GLY A 56 -9.06 -17.53 16.96
N ASN A 57 -8.40 -17.71 15.81
CA ASN A 57 -8.55 -16.89 14.60
C ASN A 57 -10.00 -16.80 14.07
N LEU A 58 -10.83 -17.81 14.30
CA LEU A 58 -12.22 -17.83 13.81
C LEU A 58 -13.08 -16.73 14.45
N ARG A 59 -12.89 -16.45 15.74
CA ARG A 59 -13.64 -15.38 16.44
C ARG A 59 -13.18 -13.97 16.04
N PHE A 60 -11.92 -13.83 15.64
CA PHE A 60 -11.38 -12.55 15.19
C PHE A 60 -11.81 -12.22 13.75
N THR A 61 -11.82 -13.22 12.87
CA THR A 61 -12.21 -13.07 11.46
C THR A 61 -13.72 -13.01 11.25
N ARG A 62 -14.51 -13.75 12.04
CA ARG A 62 -15.99 -13.78 11.98
C ARG A 62 -16.64 -13.51 13.35
N PRO A 63 -16.56 -12.28 13.87
CA PRO A 63 -17.27 -11.90 15.08
C PRO A 63 -18.77 -11.80 14.81
N SER A 64 -19.60 -12.30 15.73
CA SER A 64 -21.07 -12.26 15.64
C SER A 64 -21.68 -10.87 15.78
N SER A 65 -20.98 -9.95 16.47
CA SER A 65 -21.41 -8.56 16.63
C SER A 65 -20.23 -7.59 16.74
N ALA A 66 -20.49 -6.29 16.69
CA ALA A 66 -19.53 -5.23 16.98
C ALA A 66 -19.03 -5.29 18.43
N ASN A 67 -19.89 -5.67 19.39
CA ASN A 67 -19.46 -5.88 20.77
C ASN A 67 -18.48 -7.06 20.87
N ASP A 68 -18.73 -8.16 20.13
CA ASP A 68 -17.81 -9.31 20.08
C ASP A 68 -16.49 -8.96 19.37
N ARG A 69 -16.56 -8.15 18.29
CA ARG A 69 -15.39 -7.62 17.58
C ARG A 69 -14.54 -6.71 18.47
N LEU A 70 -15.15 -5.93 19.35
CA LEU A 70 -14.43 -5.17 20.37
C LEU A 70 -13.83 -6.10 21.42
N ALA A 71 -14.62 -7.03 21.97
CA ALA A 71 -14.17 -7.95 23.01
C ALA A 71 -13.01 -8.85 22.57
N SER A 72 -12.93 -9.22 21.29
CA SER A 72 -11.82 -10.01 20.73
C SER A 72 -10.50 -9.24 20.61
N LEU A 73 -10.49 -7.90 20.68
CA LEU A 73 -9.28 -7.10 20.78
C LEU A 73 -8.64 -7.15 22.17
N LYS A 74 -9.44 -7.39 23.23
CA LYS A 74 -9.03 -7.28 24.64
C LYS A 74 -7.73 -8.03 25.00
N PRO A 75 -7.42 -9.22 24.48
CA PRO A 75 -6.16 -9.91 24.81
C PRO A 75 -4.91 -9.22 24.25
N PHE A 76 -5.05 -8.44 23.18
CA PHE A 76 -3.94 -7.99 22.33
C PHE A 76 -3.66 -6.48 22.41
N ILE A 77 -4.37 -5.75 23.28
CA ILE A 77 -4.19 -4.31 23.52
C ILE A 77 -4.17 -4.03 25.02
N SER A 78 -3.61 -2.89 25.43
CA SER A 78 -3.58 -2.52 26.85
C SER A 78 -4.99 -2.35 27.45
N PRO A 79 -5.18 -2.61 28.76
CA PRO A 79 -6.45 -2.39 29.44
C PRO A 79 -6.98 -0.95 29.29
N GLU A 80 -6.08 0.04 29.31
CA GLU A 80 -6.43 1.45 29.14
C GLU A 80 -6.93 1.76 27.72
N MET A 81 -6.30 1.18 26.69
CA MET A 81 -6.75 1.31 25.30
C MET A 81 -8.11 0.63 25.10
N PHE A 82 -8.30 -0.58 25.66
CA PHE A 82 -9.58 -1.30 25.60
C PHE A 82 -10.72 -0.54 26.30
N GLN A 83 -10.46 0.06 27.46
CA GLN A 83 -11.43 0.91 28.15
C GLN A 83 -11.77 2.14 27.31
N ALA A 84 -10.76 2.83 26.76
CA ALA A 84 -10.98 4.00 25.91
C ALA A 84 -11.81 3.66 24.66
N TYR A 85 -11.54 2.52 24.02
CA TYR A 85 -12.32 2.00 22.89
C TYR A 85 -13.78 1.76 23.25
N THR A 86 -14.04 1.16 24.42
CA THR A 86 -15.40 0.92 24.92
C THR A 86 -16.17 2.23 25.14
N GLU A 87 -15.52 3.23 25.74
CA GLU A 87 -16.11 4.56 25.95
C GLU A 87 -16.36 5.30 24.63
N ILE A 88 -15.38 5.35 23.73
CA ILE A 88 -15.51 6.00 22.40
C ILE A 88 -16.61 5.32 21.58
N PHE A 89 -16.70 3.99 21.59
CA PHE A 89 -17.78 3.27 20.92
C PHE A 89 -19.15 3.66 21.49
N SER A 90 -19.28 3.76 22.81
CA SER A 90 -20.54 4.21 23.43
C SER A 90 -20.91 5.64 23.03
N ILE A 91 -19.95 6.57 23.07
CA ILE A 91 -20.14 7.97 22.63
C ILE A 91 -20.55 8.03 21.16
N PHE A 92 -19.88 7.28 20.28
CA PHE A 92 -20.19 7.23 18.84
C PHE A 92 -21.63 6.78 18.58
N ARG A 93 -22.09 5.70 19.23
CA ARG A 93 -23.48 5.22 19.13
C ARG A 93 -24.48 6.30 19.58
N THR A 94 -24.18 7.01 20.67
CA THR A 94 -25.03 8.12 21.15
C THR A 94 -25.09 9.27 20.14
N ILE A 95 -23.95 9.67 19.56
CA ILE A 95 -23.90 10.73 18.54
C ILE A 95 -24.71 10.32 17.30
N VAL A 96 -24.42 9.16 16.71
CA VAL A 96 -25.10 8.68 15.49
C VAL A 96 -26.59 8.49 15.74
N GLY A 97 -26.97 7.82 16.84
CA GLY A 97 -28.37 7.61 17.21
C GLY A 97 -29.16 8.89 17.51
N THR A 98 -28.49 10.01 17.84
CA THR A 98 -29.16 11.30 18.09
C THR A 98 -29.25 12.20 16.85
N ILE A 99 -28.45 11.93 15.81
CA ILE A 99 -28.30 12.82 14.65
C ILE A 99 -28.83 12.17 13.35
N CYS A 100 -28.74 10.85 13.22
CA CYS A 100 -29.09 10.11 12.01
C CYS A 100 -30.51 9.49 12.05
N ASP A 101 -31.49 10.21 12.61
CA ASP A 101 -32.88 9.72 12.76
C ASP A 101 -33.46 9.10 11.48
N LEU A 102 -34.19 8.00 11.66
CA LEU A 102 -34.23 6.85 10.73
C LEU A 102 -34.96 7.03 9.39
N GLU A 103 -35.66 8.15 9.15
CA GLU A 103 -36.64 8.27 8.05
C GLU A 103 -36.32 9.32 6.97
N ARG A 104 -35.05 9.44 6.56
CA ARG A 104 -34.71 10.16 5.32
C ARG A 104 -34.99 9.30 4.08
N GLY A 105 -36.27 9.22 3.68
CA GLY A 105 -36.71 8.45 2.53
C GLY A 105 -36.02 8.82 1.21
N GLY A 106 -35.27 7.87 0.64
CA GLY A 106 -34.64 7.98 -0.66
C GLY A 106 -33.56 6.90 -0.88
N ASN A 107 -33.61 6.19 -2.02
CA ASN A 107 -32.71 5.06 -2.29
C ASN A 107 -31.24 5.47 -2.51
N MET A 108 -30.97 6.75 -2.77
CA MET A 108 -29.65 7.28 -3.12
C MET A 108 -29.39 8.60 -2.38
N ALA A 109 -28.18 8.76 -1.83
CA ALA A 109 -27.78 10.01 -1.17
C ALA A 109 -27.78 11.17 -2.17
N LYS A 110 -28.37 12.31 -1.78
CA LYS A 110 -28.31 13.54 -2.58
C LYS A 110 -26.88 14.08 -2.59
N LEU A 111 -26.44 14.59 -3.75
CA LEU A 111 -25.13 15.24 -3.88
C LEU A 111 -24.90 16.33 -2.83
N SER A 112 -25.95 17.07 -2.44
CA SER A 112 -25.88 18.09 -1.37
C SER A 112 -25.54 17.51 0.01
N SER A 113 -26.04 16.32 0.36
CA SER A 113 -25.68 15.65 1.62
C SER A 113 -24.27 15.05 1.59
N LEU A 114 -23.83 14.55 0.43
CA LEU A 114 -22.43 14.12 0.25
C LEU A 114 -21.47 15.32 0.34
N ALA A 115 -21.81 16.44 -0.29
CA ALA A 115 -21.06 17.68 -0.19
C ALA A 115 -21.02 18.20 1.27
N ALA A 116 -22.13 18.14 2.01
CA ALA A 116 -22.16 18.51 3.42
C ALA A 116 -21.29 17.60 4.31
N LEU A 117 -21.31 16.28 4.09
CA LEU A 117 -20.38 15.34 4.76
C LEU A 117 -18.91 15.70 4.47
N HIS A 118 -18.59 16.07 3.24
CA HIS A 118 -17.25 16.55 2.86
C HIS A 118 -16.92 17.94 3.42
N ILE A 119 -17.87 18.87 3.56
CA ILE A 119 -17.62 20.15 4.26
C ILE A 119 -17.30 19.88 5.73
N GLY A 120 -17.92 18.88 6.37
CA GLY A 120 -17.56 18.43 7.72
C GLY A 120 -16.08 18.05 7.89
N LYS A 121 -15.42 17.57 6.81
CA LYS A 121 -13.96 17.41 6.79
C LYS A 121 -13.25 18.75 6.95
N SER A 122 -13.61 19.76 6.15
CA SER A 122 -13.04 21.10 6.25
C SER A 122 -13.24 21.72 7.63
N ILE A 123 -14.40 21.49 8.26
CA ILE A 123 -14.61 21.86 9.66
C ILE A 123 -13.58 21.17 10.56
N SER A 124 -13.41 19.84 10.45
CA SER A 124 -12.45 19.11 11.29
C SER A 124 -11.00 19.57 11.10
N LEU A 125 -10.61 19.94 9.88
CA LEU A 125 -9.28 20.50 9.59
C LEU A 125 -9.16 21.99 9.98
N GLY A 126 -10.28 22.69 10.13
CA GLY A 126 -10.37 24.13 10.39
C GLY A 126 -10.52 24.50 11.87
N THR A 127 -10.77 23.55 12.78
CA THR A 127 -11.00 23.83 14.20
C THR A 127 -9.78 23.50 15.08
N LYS A 128 -9.31 24.45 15.90
CA LYS A 128 -8.22 24.23 16.90
C LYS A 128 -8.52 23.08 17.85
N SER A 129 -9.79 22.85 18.16
CA SER A 129 -10.26 21.72 18.97
C SER A 129 -9.91 20.34 18.38
N THR A 130 -9.59 20.22 17.09
CA THR A 130 -9.07 18.98 16.49
C THR A 130 -7.59 18.74 16.80
N PHE A 131 -6.81 19.80 16.98
CA PHE A 131 -5.35 19.80 17.05
C PHE A 131 -4.81 19.87 18.49
N TYR A 132 -5.63 19.48 19.47
CA TYR A 132 -5.36 19.71 20.90
C TYR A 132 -4.09 19.03 21.44
N LYS A 133 -3.44 18.14 20.65
CA LYS A 133 -2.08 17.59 20.88
C LYS A 133 -1.04 18.61 21.35
N LEU A 134 -1.23 19.88 21.01
CA LEU A 134 -0.34 21.00 21.26
C LEU A 134 -0.61 21.77 22.57
N ASN A 135 -1.40 21.22 23.50
CA ASN A 135 -1.71 21.86 24.79
C ASN A 135 -0.59 21.71 25.83
N GLN A 136 -0.35 22.66 26.75
CA GLN A 136 -1.25 23.74 27.20
C GLN A 136 -0.72 25.18 26.98
N VAL A 137 0.45 25.35 26.34
CA VAL A 137 1.08 26.67 26.15
C VAL A 137 1.32 26.98 24.67
N MET A 138 1.85 26.01 23.90
CA MET A 138 2.28 26.28 22.52
C MET A 138 1.14 26.61 21.56
N LEU A 139 -0.05 26.01 21.75
CA LEU A 139 -1.25 26.40 20.99
C LEU A 139 -1.76 27.83 21.29
N PHE A 140 -1.26 28.50 22.33
CA PHE A 140 -1.67 29.86 22.72
C PHE A 140 -0.51 30.89 22.67
N GLU A 141 0.72 30.43 22.42
CA GLU A 141 1.91 31.27 22.17
C GLU A 141 2.40 31.07 20.72
N PRO A 142 2.00 31.95 19.77
CA PRO A 142 2.31 31.79 18.34
C PRO A 142 3.80 31.63 18.04
N ASP A 143 4.66 32.25 18.86
CA ASP A 143 6.11 32.28 18.68
C ASP A 143 6.79 30.92 18.91
N THR A 144 6.08 29.94 19.48
CA THR A 144 6.59 28.59 19.74
C THR A 144 6.44 27.63 18.55
N PHE A 145 5.55 27.92 17.59
CA PHE A 145 5.40 27.11 16.39
C PHE A 145 6.59 27.30 15.42
N PRO A 146 6.98 26.26 14.66
CA PRO A 146 7.78 26.42 13.45
C PRO A 146 7.19 27.50 12.54
N ARG A 147 8.02 28.44 12.05
CA ARG A 147 7.56 29.62 11.27
C ARG A 147 6.63 29.30 10.09
N HIS A 148 6.75 28.12 9.50
CA HIS A 148 5.92 27.66 8.38
C HIS A 148 4.49 27.25 8.80
N LEU A 149 4.27 26.95 10.09
CA LEU A 149 2.97 26.55 10.66
C LEU A 149 2.23 27.72 11.34
N GLN A 150 2.95 28.79 11.74
CA GLN A 150 2.38 29.98 12.40
C GLN A 150 1.22 30.65 11.63
N LYS A 151 1.19 30.53 10.30
CA LYS A 151 0.08 31.02 9.46
C LYS A 151 -1.25 30.35 9.82
N PHE A 152 -1.25 29.03 10.00
CA PHE A 152 -2.46 28.24 10.23
C PHE A 152 -3.11 28.57 11.57
N HIS A 153 -2.32 28.92 12.60
CA HIS A 153 -2.88 29.29 13.91
C HIS A 153 -3.86 30.48 13.84
N LYS A 154 -3.67 31.40 12.88
CA LYS A 154 -4.57 32.54 12.64
C LYS A 154 -5.76 32.21 11.74
N GLU A 155 -5.71 31.08 11.03
CA GLU A 155 -6.73 30.62 10.07
C GLU A 155 -7.70 29.61 10.70
N LEU A 156 -7.29 28.93 11.78
CA LEU A 156 -8.13 27.98 12.52
C LEU A 156 -9.16 28.69 13.41
N THR A 157 -10.42 28.25 13.37
CA THR A 157 -11.47 28.64 14.33
C THR A 157 -11.26 27.97 15.68
N ASP A 158 -11.74 28.57 16.77
CA ASP A 158 -11.54 27.99 18.11
C ASP A 158 -12.38 26.72 18.31
N ASP A 159 -13.57 26.64 17.71
CA ASP A 159 -14.53 25.55 17.89
C ASP A 159 -15.41 25.37 16.62
N ILE A 160 -16.30 24.38 16.64
CA ILE A 160 -17.22 24.04 15.53
C ILE A 160 -18.36 25.05 15.34
N ASP A 161 -18.68 25.86 16.36
CA ASP A 161 -19.85 26.75 16.34
C ASP A 161 -19.78 27.76 15.19
N ASP A 162 -18.61 28.40 14.99
CA ASP A 162 -18.37 29.38 13.93
C ASP A 162 -18.70 28.81 12.54
N TRP A 163 -18.33 27.55 12.29
CA TRP A 163 -18.63 26.83 11.04
C TRP A 163 -20.12 26.53 10.87
N LEU A 164 -20.85 26.20 11.95
CA LEU A 164 -22.28 25.88 11.90
C LEU A 164 -23.18 27.12 11.80
N GLU A 165 -22.60 28.31 11.96
CA GLU A 165 -23.26 29.62 11.88
C GLU A 165 -22.80 30.45 10.66
N MET A 166 -21.92 29.91 9.79
CA MET A 166 -21.50 30.57 8.54
C MET A 166 -22.66 30.91 7.60
N GLU A 167 -22.51 32.01 6.87
CA GLU A 167 -23.42 32.35 5.78
C GLU A 167 -23.19 31.46 4.53
N PRO A 168 -24.24 31.04 3.81
CA PRO A 168 -25.66 31.30 4.09
C PRO A 168 -26.25 30.34 5.14
N VAL A 169 -26.70 30.90 6.27
CA VAL A 169 -27.20 30.17 7.45
C VAL A 169 -28.33 29.18 7.12
N ALA A 170 -29.18 29.51 6.13
CA ALA A 170 -30.26 28.63 5.68
C ALA A 170 -29.74 27.28 5.12
N VAL A 171 -28.59 27.27 4.44
CA VAL A 171 -27.97 26.06 3.90
C VAL A 171 -27.31 25.27 5.04
N MET A 172 -26.58 25.95 5.91
CA MET A 172 -25.90 25.34 7.08
C MET A 172 -26.91 24.73 8.07
N TYR A 173 -28.06 25.38 8.29
CA TYR A 173 -29.17 24.82 9.06
C TYR A 173 -29.76 23.57 8.41
N THR A 174 -30.04 23.61 7.10
CA THR A 174 -30.65 22.49 6.35
C THR A 174 -29.77 21.23 6.37
N HIS A 175 -28.45 21.41 6.30
CA HIS A 175 -27.47 20.32 6.24
C HIS A 175 -26.72 20.07 7.56
N ARG A 176 -27.16 20.66 8.68
CA ARG A 176 -26.42 20.63 9.96
C ARG A 176 -26.07 19.21 10.43
N ASN A 177 -27.00 18.26 10.35
CA ASN A 177 -26.72 16.87 10.71
C ASN A 177 -25.63 16.23 9.83
N ASP A 178 -25.65 16.53 8.52
CA ASP A 178 -24.69 15.97 7.56
C ASP A 178 -23.29 16.58 7.80
N LEU A 179 -23.22 17.89 8.08
CA LEU A 179 -21.99 18.60 8.45
C LEU A 179 -21.38 18.05 9.74
N VAL A 180 -22.20 17.87 10.78
CA VAL A 180 -21.74 17.38 12.10
C VAL A 180 -21.29 15.93 12.04
N ILE A 181 -22.02 15.07 11.32
CA ILE A 181 -21.56 13.69 11.10
C ILE A 181 -20.27 13.69 10.28
N GLY A 182 -20.16 14.53 9.24
CA GLY A 182 -18.93 14.72 8.48
C GLY A 182 -17.75 15.09 9.39
N TYR A 183 -17.93 16.05 10.29
CA TYR A 183 -16.91 16.41 11.30
C TYR A 183 -16.51 15.21 12.15
N VAL A 184 -17.48 14.47 12.71
CA VAL A 184 -17.23 13.33 13.60
C VAL A 184 -16.46 12.21 12.88
N LEU A 185 -16.83 11.90 11.63
CA LEU A 185 -16.14 10.91 10.81
C LEU A 185 -14.67 11.29 10.58
N HIS A 186 -14.42 12.51 10.10
CA HIS A 186 -13.06 12.94 9.75
C HIS A 186 -12.21 13.15 11.00
N PHE A 187 -12.79 13.57 12.13
CA PHE A 187 -12.09 13.63 13.42
C PHE A 187 -11.64 12.24 13.91
N LEU A 188 -12.44 11.19 13.70
CA LEU A 188 -12.03 9.80 13.97
C LEU A 188 -10.91 9.36 13.00
N VAL A 189 -11.06 9.63 11.70
CA VAL A 189 -10.10 9.23 10.66
C VAL A 189 -8.75 9.96 10.81
N LEU A 190 -8.74 11.23 11.24
CA LEU A 190 -7.49 11.96 11.55
C LEU A 190 -6.68 11.32 12.67
N ASN A 191 -7.34 10.68 13.64
CA ASN A 191 -6.71 9.99 14.77
C ASN A 191 -6.47 8.49 14.51
N LEU A 192 -6.59 8.06 13.25
CA LEU A 192 -6.60 6.66 12.86
C LEU A 192 -5.31 5.90 13.23
N ARG A 193 -4.17 6.29 12.62
CA ARG A 193 -2.92 5.51 12.63
C ARG A 193 -2.40 5.21 14.04
N THR A 194 -2.51 6.17 14.94
CA THR A 194 -1.93 6.09 16.29
C THR A 194 -2.89 5.59 17.35
N LEU A 195 -4.19 5.90 17.24
CA LEU A 195 -5.14 5.71 18.33
C LEU A 195 -6.30 4.80 17.98
N LEU A 196 -6.88 4.91 16.78
CA LEU A 196 -8.22 4.34 16.50
C LEU A 196 -8.23 3.22 15.46
N TYR A 197 -7.07 2.80 14.97
CA TYR A 197 -6.92 1.83 13.86
C TYR A 197 -7.73 0.55 14.01
N LEU A 198 -7.73 -0.04 15.21
CA LEU A 198 -8.49 -1.26 15.52
C LEU A 198 -9.94 -0.97 15.95
N LEU A 199 -10.27 0.27 16.31
CA LEU A 199 -11.61 0.67 16.72
C LEU A 199 -12.53 0.98 15.54
N ILE A 200 -12.05 1.64 14.47
CA ILE A 200 -12.92 1.99 13.33
C ILE A 200 -13.60 0.75 12.71
N PRO A 201 -12.94 -0.42 12.57
CA PRO A 201 -13.61 -1.66 12.18
C PRO A 201 -14.80 -2.08 13.07
N VAL A 202 -14.77 -1.77 14.37
CA VAL A 202 -15.90 -1.98 15.28
C VAL A 202 -17.04 -1.01 14.96
N LEU A 203 -16.72 0.27 14.76
CA LEU A 203 -17.73 1.30 14.45
C LEU A 203 -18.44 0.99 13.11
N VAL A 204 -17.67 0.59 12.11
CA VAL A 204 -18.17 0.17 10.78
C VAL A 204 -19.05 -1.08 10.89
N HIS A 205 -18.65 -2.07 11.68
CA HIS A 205 -19.47 -3.27 11.92
C HIS A 205 -20.80 -2.92 12.62
N TRP A 206 -20.77 -2.02 13.62
CA TRP A 206 -22.00 -1.60 14.30
C TRP A 206 -22.97 -0.85 13.37
N LEU A 207 -22.47 0.01 12.48
CA LEU A 207 -23.30 0.68 11.48
C LEU A 207 -23.97 -0.32 10.52
N GLN A 208 -23.32 -1.46 10.25
CA GLN A 208 -23.88 -2.54 9.42
C GLN A 208 -25.07 -3.20 10.12
N GLU A 209 -24.94 -3.49 11.42
CA GLU A 209 -25.97 -4.12 12.27
C GLU A 209 -27.27 -3.31 12.37
N GLN A 210 -27.24 -2.00 12.10
CA GLN A 210 -28.43 -1.15 12.23
C GLN A 210 -29.39 -1.27 11.03
N GLU A 211 -29.00 -1.97 9.95
CA GLU A 211 -29.78 -2.25 8.73
C GLU A 211 -30.48 -1.03 8.06
N SER A 212 -30.09 0.19 8.44
CA SER A 212 -30.68 1.43 7.94
C SER A 212 -29.97 1.95 6.68
N GLN A 213 -30.72 2.30 5.65
CA GLN A 213 -30.18 2.85 4.40
C GLN A 213 -29.41 4.16 4.60
N THR A 214 -29.82 5.01 5.55
CA THR A 214 -29.09 6.23 5.93
C THR A 214 -27.71 5.87 6.51
N LEU A 215 -27.67 4.87 7.39
CA LEU A 215 -26.44 4.41 8.03
C LEU A 215 -25.56 3.58 7.08
N ALA A 216 -26.11 2.95 6.05
CA ALA A 216 -25.34 2.27 5.00
C ALA A 216 -24.49 3.25 4.17
N ASN A 217 -24.96 4.48 3.93
CA ASN A 217 -24.14 5.52 3.30
C ASN A 217 -23.04 6.01 4.26
N LEU A 218 -23.38 6.21 5.54
CA LEU A 218 -22.43 6.60 6.60
C LEU A 218 -21.30 5.55 6.76
N LEU A 219 -21.66 4.27 6.76
CA LEU A 219 -20.78 3.11 6.79
C LEU A 219 -19.80 3.14 5.61
N LYS A 220 -20.30 3.33 4.39
CA LYS A 220 -19.46 3.40 3.18
C LYS A 220 -18.49 4.59 3.25
N THR A 221 -18.94 5.77 3.67
CA THR A 221 -18.07 6.94 3.83
C THR A 221 -16.99 6.70 4.89
N LEU A 222 -17.36 6.22 6.08
CA LEU A 222 -16.41 5.93 7.16
C LEU A 222 -15.39 4.87 6.74
N PHE A 223 -15.84 3.77 6.12
CA PHE A 223 -14.95 2.71 5.69
C PHE A 223 -14.03 3.16 4.55
N LEU A 224 -14.49 3.95 3.58
CA LEU A 224 -13.64 4.42 2.49
C LEU A 224 -12.62 5.48 2.96
N GLU A 225 -12.98 6.41 3.85
CA GLU A 225 -12.00 7.35 4.43
C GLU A 225 -11.01 6.63 5.37
N TYR A 226 -11.43 5.56 6.06
CA TYR A 226 -10.54 4.67 6.82
C TYR A 226 -9.56 3.90 5.91
N TRP A 227 -10.11 3.24 4.88
CA TRP A 227 -9.40 2.32 4.00
C TRP A 227 -8.49 3.05 3.00
N LEU A 228 -8.88 4.26 2.56
CA LEU A 228 -8.06 5.09 1.68
C LEU A 228 -7.38 6.24 2.44
N PHE A 229 -7.11 6.09 3.73
CA PHE A 229 -6.47 7.15 4.53
C PHE A 229 -5.02 7.36 4.11
N LEU A 230 -4.77 8.49 3.42
CA LEU A 230 -3.46 8.87 2.92
C LEU A 230 -2.89 10.03 3.77
N PRO A 231 -1.77 9.84 4.49
CA PRO A 231 -1.12 10.92 5.25
C PRO A 231 -0.54 12.02 4.33
N HIS A 232 -0.42 11.73 3.03
CA HIS A 232 0.22 12.62 2.04
C HIS A 232 -0.75 13.23 1.02
N ARG A 233 -2.07 13.05 1.17
CA ARG A 233 -3.02 13.94 0.45
C ARG A 233 -2.69 15.38 0.83
N LEU A 234 -2.60 16.27 -0.15
CA LEU A 234 -2.23 17.69 0.06
C LEU A 234 -3.07 18.34 1.19
N GLU A 235 -4.36 18.04 1.22
CA GLU A 235 -5.34 18.47 2.22
C GLU A 235 -5.03 18.02 3.66
N TYR A 236 -4.37 16.88 3.82
CA TYR A 236 -3.97 16.32 5.11
C TYR A 236 -2.49 16.55 5.41
N ARG A 237 -1.63 16.96 4.44
CA ARG A 237 -0.17 17.04 4.62
C ARG A 237 0.24 17.97 5.76
N ASP A 238 -0.24 19.21 5.73
CA ASP A 238 0.12 20.24 6.72
C ASP A 238 -0.49 19.91 8.10
N VAL A 239 -1.68 19.30 8.10
CA VAL A 239 -2.39 18.76 9.26
C VAL A 239 -1.70 17.53 9.86
N TYR A 240 -1.09 16.69 9.01
CA TYR A 240 -0.33 15.51 9.43
C TYR A 240 0.99 15.93 10.07
N SER A 241 1.70 16.95 9.58
CA SER A 241 2.82 17.55 10.31
C SER A 241 2.39 18.07 11.69
N LEU A 242 1.30 18.85 11.78
CA LEU A 242 0.78 19.37 13.05
C LEU A 242 0.42 18.27 14.06
N CYS A 243 -0.11 17.13 13.59
CA CYS A 243 -0.51 16.02 14.45
C CYS A 243 0.60 14.97 14.68
N HIS A 244 1.61 14.87 13.82
CA HIS A 244 2.55 13.74 13.78
C HIS A 244 4.02 14.10 13.54
N GLU A 245 4.45 15.35 13.75
CA GLU A 245 5.88 15.76 13.77
C GLU A 245 6.80 14.93 14.70
N LEU A 246 6.23 14.11 15.59
CA LEU A 246 6.92 13.20 16.50
C LEU A 246 6.98 11.73 16.04
N ILE A 247 6.41 11.40 14.88
CA ILE A 247 6.40 10.04 14.32
C ILE A 247 7.12 10.09 12.98
N ASP A 248 8.18 9.30 12.83
CA ASP A 248 8.80 9.12 11.53
C ASP A 248 7.75 8.54 10.57
N PRO A 249 7.46 9.17 9.40
CA PRO A 249 6.47 8.62 8.47
C PRO A 249 6.82 7.22 7.93
N THR A 250 8.04 6.72 8.18
CA THR A 250 8.47 5.34 7.91
C THR A 250 8.09 4.32 9.00
N ASP A 251 7.67 4.77 10.18
CA ASP A 251 7.30 3.94 11.34
C ASP A 251 5.81 4.08 11.68
N ASP A 252 4.92 3.70 10.76
CA ASP A 252 3.48 3.65 10.99
C ASP A 252 3.09 2.33 11.69
N PRO A 253 2.71 2.35 12.98
CA PRO A 253 2.41 1.14 13.75
C PRO A 253 1.17 0.39 13.24
N SER A 254 0.35 1.01 12.38
CA SER A 254 -0.81 0.35 11.78
C SER A 254 -0.47 -0.57 10.62
N LEU A 255 0.67 -0.39 9.95
CA LEU A 255 1.04 -1.18 8.76
C LEU A 255 1.39 -2.66 9.07
N PRO A 256 2.19 -3.00 10.11
CA PRO A 256 2.39 -4.40 10.49
C PRO A 256 1.08 -5.11 10.84
N VAL A 257 0.17 -4.38 11.52
CA VAL A 257 -1.15 -4.89 11.91
C VAL A 257 -2.05 -5.06 10.69
N PHE A 258 -2.02 -4.15 9.71
CA PHE A 258 -2.73 -4.31 8.43
C PHE A 258 -2.39 -5.63 7.75
N TRP A 259 -1.10 -5.93 7.58
CA TRP A 259 -0.63 -7.12 6.89
C TRP A 259 -0.84 -8.41 7.69
N LEU A 260 -0.75 -8.34 9.03
CA LEU A 260 -1.16 -9.43 9.91
C LEU A 260 -2.65 -9.79 9.73
N LEU A 261 -3.51 -8.78 9.62
CA LEU A 261 -4.96 -8.93 9.41
C LEU A 261 -5.31 -9.36 7.97
N HIS A 262 -4.52 -8.94 6.97
CA HIS A 262 -4.60 -9.47 5.60
C HIS A 262 -4.34 -10.99 5.58
N ARG A 263 -3.23 -11.45 6.16
CA ARG A 263 -2.81 -12.87 6.13
C ARG A 263 -3.78 -13.84 6.82
N ILE A 264 -4.63 -13.37 7.74
CA ILE A 264 -5.70 -14.19 8.35
C ILE A 264 -7.05 -14.08 7.64
N GLY A 265 -7.16 -13.28 6.58
CA GLY A 265 -8.41 -13.06 5.84
C GLY A 265 -9.42 -12.13 6.52
N PHE A 266 -9.02 -11.38 7.55
CA PHE A 266 -9.92 -10.47 8.29
C PHE A 266 -10.54 -9.43 7.37
N TRP A 267 -9.73 -8.75 6.55
CA TRP A 267 -10.21 -7.73 5.60
C TRP A 267 -11.10 -8.33 4.51
N LYS A 268 -10.73 -9.50 3.96
CA LYS A 268 -11.52 -10.20 2.94
C LYS A 268 -12.91 -10.57 3.45
N GLN A 269 -13.01 -11.07 4.69
CA GLN A 269 -14.28 -11.37 5.33
C GLN A 269 -15.06 -10.09 5.64
N MET A 270 -14.43 -9.06 6.22
CA MET A 270 -15.08 -7.80 6.57
C MET A 270 -15.66 -7.06 5.35
N ILE A 271 -14.90 -6.94 4.25
CA ILE A 271 -15.37 -6.29 3.01
C ILE A 271 -16.53 -7.05 2.37
N LYS A 272 -16.49 -8.40 2.43
CA LYS A 272 -17.60 -9.27 2.01
C LYS A 272 -18.86 -9.04 2.84
N ASP A 273 -18.74 -8.97 4.16
CA ASP A 273 -19.87 -8.78 5.07
C ASP A 273 -20.50 -7.39 4.91
N LEU A 274 -19.67 -6.35 4.76
CA LEU A 274 -20.10 -4.97 4.50
C LEU A 274 -20.67 -4.74 3.08
N ARG A 275 -20.52 -5.72 2.17
CA ARG A 275 -20.93 -5.64 0.75
C ARG A 275 -20.35 -4.42 0.05
N ILE A 276 -19.08 -4.10 0.33
CA ILE A 276 -18.37 -2.98 -0.29
C ILE A 276 -17.72 -3.47 -1.59
N THR A 277 -18.04 -2.80 -2.68
CA THR A 277 -17.48 -3.06 -4.02
C THR A 277 -16.50 -1.95 -4.36
N SER A 278 -15.36 -2.29 -4.99
CA SER A 278 -14.51 -1.27 -5.62
C SER A 278 -15.16 -0.74 -6.90
N LEU A 279 -14.54 0.28 -7.52
CA LEU A 279 -15.00 0.80 -8.82
C LEU A 279 -14.91 -0.26 -9.94
N PHE A 280 -13.98 -1.20 -9.81
CA PHE A 280 -13.71 -2.26 -10.78
C PHE A 280 -14.29 -3.63 -10.37
N GLY A 281 -14.57 -3.86 -9.09
CA GLY A 281 -15.11 -5.13 -8.57
C GLY A 281 -16.52 -5.53 -9.06
N THR A 282 -17.15 -4.72 -9.92
CA THR A 282 -18.36 -5.08 -10.67
C THR A 282 -18.06 -5.80 -11.99
N MET A 283 -16.80 -5.83 -12.43
CA MET A 283 -16.37 -6.58 -13.61
C MET A 283 -16.34 -8.09 -13.32
N LYS A 284 -16.82 -8.90 -14.28
CA LYS A 284 -16.83 -10.36 -14.13
C LYS A 284 -15.40 -10.91 -14.02
N GLY A 285 -15.16 -11.75 -13.01
CA GLY A 285 -13.87 -12.43 -12.79
C GLY A 285 -13.06 -11.89 -11.63
N PHE A 286 -13.34 -10.66 -11.16
CA PHE A 286 -12.57 -10.01 -10.10
C PHE A 286 -13.11 -10.31 -8.69
N ASP A 287 -12.20 -10.54 -7.74
CA ASP A 287 -12.56 -10.55 -6.31
C ASP A 287 -12.64 -9.10 -5.79
N ASN A 288 -13.76 -8.75 -5.14
CA ASN A 288 -14.00 -7.41 -4.61
C ASN A 288 -12.94 -6.96 -3.59
N TYR A 289 -12.41 -7.91 -2.80
CA TYR A 289 -11.36 -7.59 -1.83
C TYR A 289 -10.04 -7.25 -2.52
N GLU A 290 -9.64 -8.08 -3.48
CA GLU A 290 -8.36 -7.96 -4.19
C GLU A 290 -8.36 -6.70 -5.05
N SER A 291 -9.47 -6.41 -5.74
CA SER A 291 -9.66 -5.17 -6.49
C SER A 291 -9.52 -3.92 -5.60
N LEU A 292 -10.16 -3.92 -4.42
CA LEU A 292 -10.09 -2.79 -3.50
C LEU A 292 -8.70 -2.64 -2.85
N LEU A 293 -8.01 -3.76 -2.60
CA LEU A 293 -6.63 -3.78 -2.10
C LEU A 293 -5.68 -3.15 -3.14
N LEU A 294 -5.78 -3.55 -4.41
CA LEU A 294 -4.98 -2.99 -5.51
C LEU A 294 -5.27 -1.51 -5.75
N ASP A 295 -6.55 -1.09 -5.77
CA ASP A 295 -6.95 0.33 -5.81
C ASP A 295 -6.32 1.15 -4.67
N SER A 296 -6.06 0.52 -3.52
CA SER A 296 -5.49 1.18 -2.34
C SER A 296 -3.96 1.20 -2.38
N LEU A 297 -3.32 0.12 -2.81
CA LEU A 297 -1.86 0.05 -2.98
C LEU A 297 -1.36 1.07 -4.00
N ALA A 298 -2.05 1.27 -5.13
CA ALA A 298 -1.69 2.28 -6.11
C ALA A 298 -1.92 3.73 -5.64
N ARG A 299 -2.74 3.93 -4.60
CA ARG A 299 -3.07 5.25 -4.07
C ARG A 299 -2.37 5.57 -2.75
N SER A 300 -1.69 4.60 -2.11
CA SER A 300 -1.24 4.73 -0.72
C SER A 300 0.16 4.20 -0.45
N ASN A 301 0.78 4.74 0.60
CA ASN A 301 2.02 4.24 1.19
C ASN A 301 1.82 2.94 2.01
N TRP A 302 0.79 2.14 1.75
CA TRP A 302 0.66 0.80 2.37
C TRP A 302 1.68 -0.20 1.84
N LEU A 303 2.20 0.10 0.65
CA LEU A 303 3.33 -0.58 0.05
C LEU A 303 4.61 -0.13 0.79
N LEU A 304 4.88 -0.82 1.91
CA LEU A 304 6.19 -0.92 2.55
C LEU A 304 6.62 -2.39 2.51
N LEU A 305 7.50 -2.74 1.57
CA LEU A 305 8.16 -4.04 1.42
C LEU A 305 8.88 -4.51 2.70
N ALA A 306 9.17 -3.60 3.64
CA ALA A 306 9.63 -3.97 4.99
C ALA A 306 8.64 -4.86 5.77
N HIS A 307 7.36 -4.88 5.40
CA HIS A 307 6.30 -5.65 6.09
C HIS A 307 5.61 -6.71 5.20
N ILE A 308 5.90 -6.70 3.90
CA ILE A 308 5.25 -7.53 2.87
C ILE A 308 6.33 -8.32 2.13
N LYS A 309 6.08 -9.60 1.88
CA LYS A 309 6.91 -10.36 0.94
C LYS A 309 6.53 -9.95 -0.48
N ALA A 310 7.51 -9.58 -1.31
CA ALA A 310 7.23 -9.19 -2.70
C ALA A 310 6.48 -10.28 -3.47
N GLU A 311 6.73 -11.56 -3.13
CA GLU A 311 6.02 -12.72 -3.66
C GLU A 311 4.51 -12.71 -3.36
N GLU A 312 4.09 -12.32 -2.14
CA GLU A 312 2.66 -12.20 -1.77
C GLU A 312 1.96 -11.12 -2.63
N LEU A 313 2.70 -10.09 -3.04
CA LEU A 313 2.19 -9.01 -3.90
C LEU A 313 2.18 -9.40 -5.38
N TYR A 314 3.21 -10.09 -5.88
CA TYR A 314 3.20 -10.62 -7.25
C TYR A 314 2.07 -11.64 -7.45
N GLU A 315 1.83 -12.55 -6.50
CA GLU A 315 0.67 -13.46 -6.55
C GLU A 315 -0.68 -12.72 -6.64
N LEU A 316 -0.83 -11.59 -5.95
CA LEU A 316 -2.05 -10.77 -5.97
C LEU A 316 -2.24 -10.10 -7.35
N LEU A 317 -1.16 -9.58 -7.92
CA LEU A 317 -1.15 -8.95 -9.24
C LEU A 317 -1.43 -10.00 -10.34
N ASN A 318 -0.79 -11.17 -10.27
CA ASN A 318 -0.94 -12.28 -11.23
C ASN A 318 -2.37 -12.86 -11.26
N ARG A 319 -3.13 -12.76 -10.16
CA ARG A 319 -4.57 -13.12 -10.13
C ARG A 319 -5.47 -12.04 -10.74
N ASN A 320 -4.96 -10.84 -10.95
CA ASN A 320 -5.71 -9.65 -11.34
C ASN A 320 -4.99 -8.88 -12.48
N VAL A 321 -4.43 -9.60 -13.47
CA VAL A 321 -3.57 -9.05 -14.54
C VAL A 321 -4.17 -7.83 -15.24
N GLN A 322 -5.48 -7.84 -15.52
CA GLN A 322 -6.19 -6.76 -16.22
C GLN A 322 -6.50 -5.52 -15.35
N ASN A 323 -5.98 -5.43 -14.12
CA ASN A 323 -6.22 -4.27 -13.25
C ASN A 323 -5.35 -3.07 -13.68
N PRO A 324 -5.94 -1.90 -14.02
CA PRO A 324 -5.20 -0.75 -14.55
C PRO A 324 -4.22 -0.12 -13.54
N ASN A 325 -4.27 -0.52 -12.28
CA ASN A 325 -3.35 -0.04 -11.24
C ASN A 325 -2.03 -0.82 -11.18
N ASN A 326 -1.91 -1.99 -11.85
CA ASN A 326 -0.78 -2.90 -11.70
C ASN A 326 0.57 -2.22 -11.99
N THR A 327 0.67 -1.46 -13.07
CA THR A 327 1.88 -0.71 -13.43
C THR A 327 2.24 0.36 -12.39
N THR A 328 1.26 1.04 -11.77
CA THR A 328 1.50 2.01 -10.68
C THR A 328 2.05 1.32 -9.42
N ILE A 329 1.57 0.12 -9.13
CA ILE A 329 2.05 -0.71 -8.02
C ILE A 329 3.49 -1.18 -8.30
N ILE A 330 3.78 -1.64 -9.53
CA ILE A 330 5.13 -2.04 -9.96
C ILE A 330 6.13 -0.88 -9.87
N VAL A 331 5.77 0.33 -10.30
CA VAL A 331 6.60 1.55 -10.14
C VAL A 331 6.86 1.84 -8.65
N SER A 332 5.87 1.62 -7.79
CA SER A 332 6.01 1.80 -6.34
C SER A 332 6.96 0.77 -5.72
N ILE A 333 6.89 -0.50 -6.13
CA ILE A 333 7.84 -1.57 -5.73
C ILE A 333 9.27 -1.18 -6.12
N VAL A 334 9.50 -0.77 -7.38
CA VAL A 334 10.84 -0.35 -7.85
C VAL A 334 11.36 0.84 -7.05
N SER A 335 10.51 1.84 -6.80
CA SER A 335 10.86 3.03 -6.03
C SER A 335 11.30 2.68 -4.60
N GLU A 336 10.59 1.76 -3.94
CA GLU A 336 10.94 1.33 -2.59
C GLU A 336 12.18 0.43 -2.56
N LEU A 337 12.38 -0.45 -3.54
CA LEU A 337 13.63 -1.21 -3.70
C LEU A 337 14.84 -0.28 -3.82
N ILE A 338 14.75 0.79 -4.62
CA ILE A 338 15.81 1.80 -4.74
C ILE A 338 16.05 2.52 -3.40
N ALA A 339 14.97 2.90 -2.69
CA ALA A 339 15.07 3.60 -1.41
C ALA A 339 15.72 2.72 -0.32
N SER A 340 15.27 1.47 -0.20
CA SER A 340 15.80 0.47 0.73
C SER A 340 17.29 0.23 0.51
N VAL A 341 17.69 -0.06 -0.73
CA VAL A 341 19.10 -0.32 -1.08
C VAL A 341 19.99 0.88 -0.76
N LYS A 342 19.52 2.11 -1.01
CA LYS A 342 20.24 3.33 -0.67
C LYS A 342 20.40 3.50 0.85
N GLY A 343 19.36 3.24 1.63
CA GLY A 343 19.38 3.30 3.09
C GLY A 343 20.28 2.25 3.72
N GLU A 344 20.09 0.98 3.35
CA GLU A 344 20.87 -0.14 3.88
C GLU A 344 22.35 -0.03 3.54
N LEU A 345 22.72 0.38 2.33
CA LEU A 345 24.11 0.65 1.96
C LEU A 345 24.72 1.82 2.73
N GLY A 346 23.94 2.84 3.07
CA GLY A 346 24.37 3.93 3.94
C GLY A 346 24.75 3.44 5.35
N SER A 347 24.09 2.38 5.82
CA SER A 347 24.37 1.73 7.11
C SER A 347 25.46 0.63 7.06
N ALA A 348 25.93 0.26 5.86
CA ALA A 348 26.78 -0.92 5.67
C ALA A 348 28.27 -0.63 5.96
N THR A 349 28.72 -0.95 7.18
CA THR A 349 30.10 -0.74 7.65
C THR A 349 31.11 -1.84 7.30
N SER A 350 30.69 -2.93 6.64
CA SER A 350 31.58 -4.06 6.31
C SER A 350 31.29 -4.64 4.93
N SER A 351 32.32 -5.16 4.25
CA SER A 351 32.19 -5.77 2.92
C SER A 351 31.17 -6.91 2.88
N HIS A 352 31.01 -7.67 3.97
CA HIS A 352 30.01 -8.73 4.07
C HIS A 352 28.58 -8.17 4.11
N ARG A 353 28.34 -7.11 4.89
CA ARG A 353 27.02 -6.43 4.92
C ARG A 353 26.73 -5.77 3.58
N THR A 354 27.72 -5.11 2.97
CA THR A 354 27.61 -4.52 1.64
C THR A 354 27.28 -5.57 0.57
N TYR A 355 27.91 -6.75 0.60
CA TYR A 355 27.58 -7.85 -0.29
C TYR A 355 26.14 -8.32 -0.10
N ALA A 356 25.71 -8.55 1.16
CA ALA A 356 24.35 -9.00 1.46
C ALA A 356 23.27 -8.04 0.91
N VAL A 357 23.46 -6.73 1.08
CA VAL A 357 22.52 -5.70 0.55
C VAL A 357 22.51 -5.70 -0.98
N LEU A 358 23.68 -5.71 -1.64
CA LEU A 358 23.75 -5.70 -3.11
C LEU A 358 23.22 -7.01 -3.74
N TYR A 359 23.47 -8.15 -3.09
CA TYR A 359 22.93 -9.44 -3.53
C TYR A 359 21.41 -9.52 -3.35
N SER A 360 20.89 -9.03 -2.22
CA SER A 360 19.44 -8.93 -1.98
C SER A 360 18.76 -7.99 -2.98
N SER A 361 19.38 -6.84 -3.29
CA SER A 361 18.94 -5.94 -4.35
C SER A 361 18.81 -6.65 -5.70
N TYR A 362 19.88 -7.33 -6.13
CA TYR A 362 19.89 -8.10 -7.37
C TYR A 362 18.81 -9.20 -7.39
N ALA A 363 18.67 -9.98 -6.31
CA ALA A 363 17.67 -11.04 -6.21
C ALA A 363 16.23 -10.49 -6.28
N ASN A 364 15.96 -9.33 -5.69
CA ASN A 364 14.66 -8.68 -5.76
C ASN A 364 14.35 -8.14 -7.16
N VAL A 365 15.35 -7.56 -7.85
CA VAL A 365 15.22 -7.13 -9.26
C VAL A 365 14.96 -8.34 -10.17
N ARG A 366 15.67 -9.46 -9.97
CA ARG A 366 15.42 -10.69 -10.72
C ARG A 366 13.98 -11.18 -10.55
N LYS A 367 13.49 -11.29 -9.31
CA LYS A 367 12.10 -11.69 -9.03
C LYS A 367 11.08 -10.73 -9.62
N LEU A 368 11.34 -9.43 -9.58
CA LEU A 368 10.48 -8.43 -10.21
C LEU A 368 10.38 -8.64 -11.71
N VAL A 369 11.52 -8.78 -12.41
CA VAL A 369 11.55 -9.01 -13.86
C VAL A 369 10.89 -10.33 -14.23
N GLN A 370 11.08 -11.38 -13.44
CA GLN A 370 10.38 -12.66 -13.63
C GLN A 370 8.85 -12.53 -13.47
N ALA A 371 8.36 -11.77 -12.48
CA ALA A 371 6.92 -11.53 -12.34
C ALA A 371 6.38 -10.58 -13.43
N TRP A 372 7.17 -9.61 -13.86
CA TRP A 372 6.73 -8.56 -14.78
C TRP A 372 6.78 -8.99 -16.26
N LEU A 373 7.82 -9.70 -16.69
CA LEU A 373 8.16 -9.97 -18.10
C LEU A 373 8.21 -11.46 -18.46
N ALA A 374 7.62 -12.35 -17.66
CA ALA A 374 7.59 -13.77 -18.01
C ALA A 374 6.72 -14.05 -19.25
N PHE A 375 7.15 -14.99 -20.09
CA PHE A 375 6.33 -15.58 -21.14
C PHE A 375 5.32 -16.57 -20.54
N ASN A 376 4.39 -16.11 -19.70
CA ASN A 376 3.35 -16.96 -19.13
C ASN A 376 1.98 -16.24 -19.08
N PRO A 377 0.84 -16.97 -18.96
CA PRO A 377 -0.50 -16.36 -18.97
C PRO A 377 -0.82 -15.44 -17.79
N GLN A 378 0.08 -15.33 -16.81
CA GLN A 378 -0.05 -14.49 -15.62
C GLN A 378 0.90 -13.27 -15.66
N CYS A 379 1.55 -13.03 -16.80
CA CYS A 379 2.47 -11.91 -17.01
C CYS A 379 1.81 -10.57 -16.67
N LEU A 380 2.53 -9.73 -15.92
CA LEU A 380 2.03 -8.41 -15.51
C LEU A 380 2.31 -7.31 -16.54
N PHE A 381 3.06 -7.61 -17.59
CA PHE A 381 3.35 -6.66 -18.65
C PHE A 381 2.09 -6.30 -19.44
N ASN A 382 1.88 -5.01 -19.66
CA ASN A 382 0.81 -4.46 -20.47
C ASN A 382 1.42 -3.49 -21.48
N SER A 383 1.44 -3.85 -22.77
CA SER A 383 2.04 -3.03 -23.84
C SER A 383 1.40 -1.65 -24.02
N LEU A 384 0.18 -1.45 -23.51
CA LEU A 384 -0.53 -0.17 -23.60
C LEU A 384 -0.15 0.84 -22.50
N ASP A 385 0.62 0.43 -21.48
CA ASP A 385 0.98 1.31 -20.36
C ASP A 385 2.22 2.16 -20.67
N SER A 386 2.06 3.48 -20.62
CA SER A 386 3.13 4.44 -20.92
C SER A 386 4.25 4.51 -19.87
N GLY A 387 4.18 3.71 -18.80
CA GLY A 387 5.17 3.66 -17.72
C GLY A 387 6.25 2.58 -17.91
N ASN A 388 6.14 1.73 -18.95
CA ASN A 388 7.05 0.61 -19.14
C ASN A 388 8.50 1.07 -19.42
N ASP A 389 8.70 2.13 -20.20
CA ASP A 389 10.02 2.72 -20.45
C ASP A 389 10.71 3.17 -19.16
N ASP A 390 10.00 3.94 -18.33
CA ASP A 390 10.49 4.43 -17.03
C ASP A 390 10.85 3.26 -16.08
N LEU A 391 10.08 2.17 -16.12
CA LEU A 391 10.35 0.96 -15.35
C LEU A 391 11.65 0.25 -15.78
N PHE A 392 11.84 0.05 -17.08
CA PHE A 392 13.11 -0.50 -17.58
C PHE A 392 14.29 0.39 -17.24
N ASP A 393 14.16 1.70 -17.42
CA ASP A 393 15.24 2.66 -17.16
C ASP A 393 15.58 2.71 -15.66
N ALA A 394 14.59 2.61 -14.77
CA ALA A 394 14.81 2.48 -13.33
C ALA A 394 15.53 1.17 -12.95
N ILE A 395 15.17 0.05 -13.59
CA ILE A 395 15.86 -1.25 -13.42
C ILE A 395 17.31 -1.16 -13.88
N PHE A 396 17.58 -0.58 -15.06
CA PHE A 396 18.95 -0.40 -15.57
C PHE A 396 19.77 0.52 -14.67
N LEU A 397 19.21 1.60 -14.13
CA LEU A 397 19.89 2.47 -13.18
C LEU A 397 20.27 1.74 -11.89
N LEU A 398 19.39 0.86 -11.37
CA LEU A 398 19.66 0.06 -10.18
C LEU A 398 20.71 -1.03 -10.44
N LEU A 399 20.62 -1.76 -11.56
CA LEU A 399 21.63 -2.75 -11.96
C LEU A 399 23.01 -2.09 -12.18
N LYS A 400 23.06 -0.97 -12.91
CA LYS A 400 24.28 -0.17 -13.14
C LYS A 400 24.87 0.35 -11.82
N TYR A 401 24.04 0.78 -10.87
CA TYR A 401 24.50 1.18 -9.55
C TYR A 401 25.15 0.02 -8.80
N THR A 402 24.50 -1.16 -8.77
CA THR A 402 25.04 -2.39 -8.17
C THR A 402 26.35 -2.84 -8.82
N TYR A 403 26.42 -2.82 -10.16
CA TYR A 403 27.62 -3.11 -10.94
C TYR A 403 28.79 -2.19 -10.56
N MET A 404 28.56 -0.86 -10.60
CA MET A 404 29.58 0.14 -10.28
C MET A 404 30.03 0.07 -8.81
N LYS A 405 29.17 -0.36 -7.89
CA LYS A 405 29.55 -0.62 -6.49
C LYS A 405 30.42 -1.89 -6.38
N CYS A 406 30.04 -2.98 -7.05
CA CYS A 406 30.83 -4.21 -7.07
C CYS A 406 32.24 -3.96 -7.63
N LEU A 407 32.38 -3.27 -8.77
CA LEU A 407 33.69 -2.89 -9.32
C LEU A 407 34.59 -2.14 -8.34
N ARG A 408 34.03 -1.12 -7.65
CA ARG A 408 34.78 -0.33 -6.66
C ARG A 408 35.25 -1.18 -5.47
N ILE A 409 34.42 -2.11 -5.01
CA ILE A 409 34.75 -2.99 -3.88
C ILE A 409 35.77 -4.05 -4.29
N ILE A 410 35.63 -4.64 -5.49
CA ILE A 410 36.62 -5.59 -6.04
C ILE A 410 37.99 -4.92 -6.12
N LYS A 411 38.08 -3.72 -6.72
CA LYS A 411 39.33 -2.96 -6.79
C LYS A 411 39.90 -2.69 -5.40
N TYR A 412 39.08 -2.21 -4.46
CA TYR A 412 39.53 -1.96 -3.08
C TYR A 412 40.07 -3.23 -2.40
N LEU A 413 39.45 -4.40 -2.62
CA LEU A 413 39.88 -5.68 -2.05
C LEU A 413 41.15 -6.24 -2.72
N ASP A 414 41.29 -6.08 -4.04
CA ASP A 414 42.53 -6.43 -4.78
C ASP A 414 43.70 -5.51 -4.33
N ASP A 415 43.44 -4.22 -4.08
CA ASP A 415 44.46 -3.22 -3.69
C ASP A 415 44.91 -3.29 -2.21
N ASN A 416 44.08 -3.80 -1.26
CA ASN A 416 44.28 -3.62 0.19
C ASN A 416 44.32 -4.91 1.04
N TRP A 417 44.84 -6.02 0.51
CA TRP A 417 44.94 -7.28 1.28
C TRP A 417 46.26 -7.42 2.06
N THR A 418 46.19 -8.08 3.22
CA THR A 418 47.36 -8.49 4.02
C THR A 418 47.44 -10.02 4.08
N ALA A 419 48.64 -10.59 4.23
CA ALA A 419 48.83 -12.05 4.32
C ALA A 419 47.94 -12.71 5.40
N SER A 420 47.72 -12.01 6.53
CA SER A 420 46.84 -12.44 7.63
C SER A 420 45.34 -12.44 7.33
N ARG A 421 44.89 -11.83 6.22
CA ARG A 421 43.49 -11.73 5.80
C ARG A 421 43.19 -12.40 4.45
N LEU A 422 44.21 -13.00 3.83
CA LEU A 422 44.18 -13.50 2.44
C LEU A 422 42.96 -14.38 2.11
N THR A 423 42.62 -15.34 2.97
CA THR A 423 41.47 -16.25 2.76
C THR A 423 40.13 -15.52 2.76
N LYS A 424 39.87 -14.68 3.78
CA LYS A 424 38.62 -13.89 3.87
C LYS A 424 38.49 -12.86 2.75
N VAL A 425 39.59 -12.25 2.32
CA VAL A 425 39.57 -11.32 1.18
C VAL A 425 39.28 -12.08 -0.12
N ARG A 426 39.93 -13.22 -0.38
CA ARG A 426 39.66 -14.05 -1.56
C ARG A 426 38.20 -14.53 -1.62
N GLU A 427 37.63 -14.96 -0.50
CA GLU A 427 36.22 -15.37 -0.42
C GLU A 427 35.26 -14.22 -0.79
N MET A 428 35.44 -13.05 -0.17
CA MET A 428 34.61 -11.87 -0.47
C MET A 428 34.80 -11.39 -1.91
N LEU A 429 36.03 -11.45 -2.43
CA LEU A 429 36.35 -11.05 -3.79
C LEU A 429 35.74 -12.00 -4.82
N HIS A 430 35.72 -13.31 -4.56
CA HIS A 430 34.98 -14.27 -5.37
C HIS A 430 33.47 -13.97 -5.36
N LYS A 431 32.87 -13.74 -4.19
CA LYS A 431 31.46 -13.33 -4.04
C LYS A 431 31.13 -12.07 -4.84
N PHE A 432 31.94 -11.02 -4.76
CA PHE A 432 31.70 -9.79 -5.54
C PHE A 432 31.93 -9.98 -7.05
N LYS A 433 32.91 -10.79 -7.49
CA LYS A 433 33.12 -11.10 -8.92
C LYS A 433 31.95 -11.91 -9.49
N PHE A 434 31.41 -12.86 -8.72
CA PHE A 434 30.20 -13.62 -9.04
C PHE A 434 28.98 -12.69 -9.20
N LEU A 435 28.69 -11.84 -8.20
CA LEU A 435 27.59 -10.89 -8.28
C LEU A 435 27.75 -9.88 -9.43
N LEU A 436 28.97 -9.39 -9.69
CA LEU A 436 29.24 -8.51 -10.82
C LEU A 436 28.87 -9.16 -12.16
N HIS A 437 29.26 -10.43 -12.36
CA HIS A 437 28.98 -11.19 -13.56
C HIS A 437 27.47 -11.42 -13.76
N HIS A 438 26.75 -11.80 -12.71
CA HIS A 438 25.30 -12.00 -12.78
C HIS A 438 24.53 -10.69 -13.03
N VAL A 439 24.96 -9.56 -12.47
CA VAL A 439 24.36 -8.24 -12.75
C VAL A 439 24.60 -7.81 -14.20
N ASP A 440 25.76 -8.14 -14.76
CA ASP A 440 26.15 -7.85 -16.15
C ASP A 440 25.33 -8.68 -17.17
N ILE A 441 25.17 -9.98 -16.90
CA ILE A 441 24.25 -10.87 -17.63
C ILE A 441 22.81 -10.33 -17.55
N MET A 442 22.29 -10.10 -16.34
CA MET A 442 20.93 -9.61 -16.12
C MET A 442 20.65 -8.27 -16.83
N THR A 443 21.63 -7.36 -16.87
CA THR A 443 21.54 -6.09 -17.61
C THR A 443 21.36 -6.34 -19.10
N THR A 444 22.12 -7.30 -19.66
CA THR A 444 22.06 -7.67 -21.08
C THR A 444 20.71 -8.32 -21.42
N THR A 445 20.26 -9.29 -20.60
CA THR A 445 18.95 -9.93 -20.75
C THR A 445 17.79 -8.92 -20.65
N CYS A 446 17.83 -7.97 -19.72
CA CYS A 446 16.84 -6.89 -19.63
C CYS A 446 16.86 -5.97 -20.87
N GLY A 447 18.02 -5.77 -21.51
CA GLY A 447 18.14 -5.03 -22.77
C GLY A 447 17.40 -5.72 -23.91
N ILE A 448 17.61 -7.03 -24.07
CA ILE A 448 16.91 -7.85 -25.08
C ILE A 448 15.40 -7.85 -24.81
N LEU A 449 14.98 -8.05 -23.55
CA LEU A 449 13.57 -8.04 -23.16
C LEU A 449 12.92 -6.65 -23.38
N LYS A 450 13.61 -5.54 -23.08
CA LYS A 450 13.10 -4.18 -23.40
C LYS A 450 12.84 -4.04 -24.89
N SER A 451 13.78 -4.48 -25.72
CA SER A 451 13.64 -4.36 -27.17
C SER A 451 12.53 -5.23 -27.74
N TYR A 452 12.28 -6.43 -27.19
CA TYR A 452 11.12 -7.25 -27.56
C TYR A 452 9.80 -6.59 -27.14
N PHE A 453 9.64 -6.33 -25.84
CA PHE A 453 8.37 -5.89 -25.27
C PHE A 453 7.96 -4.46 -25.65
N LEU A 454 8.91 -3.61 -26.05
CA LEU A 454 8.65 -2.23 -26.53
C LEU A 454 8.90 -2.03 -28.03
N GLU A 455 9.07 -3.11 -28.79
CA GLU A 455 9.31 -3.08 -30.25
C GLU A 455 10.48 -2.16 -30.67
N SER A 456 11.55 -2.14 -29.86
CA SER A 456 12.69 -1.22 -30.03
C SER A 456 13.71 -1.75 -31.04
N ALA A 457 14.11 -0.89 -31.98
CA ALA A 457 14.79 -1.28 -33.23
C ALA A 457 16.28 -1.67 -33.13
N SER A 458 16.84 -1.82 -31.92
CA SER A 458 18.25 -2.20 -31.74
C SER A 458 18.44 -3.18 -30.59
N VAL A 459 18.98 -4.36 -30.91
CA VAL A 459 19.37 -5.40 -29.95
C VAL A 459 20.85 -5.67 -30.11
N THR A 460 21.57 -5.73 -28.98
CA THR A 460 22.97 -6.16 -28.94
C THR A 460 23.15 -7.04 -27.71
N ASN A 461 24.05 -8.02 -27.79
CA ASN A 461 24.42 -8.88 -26.67
C ASN A 461 25.65 -8.35 -25.94
N ASP A 462 26.15 -7.14 -26.27
CA ASP A 462 27.40 -6.52 -25.81
C ASP A 462 28.63 -7.44 -25.75
N GLY A 463 28.74 -8.40 -26.68
CA GLY A 463 29.83 -9.38 -26.75
C GLY A 463 29.89 -10.35 -25.56
N LYS A 464 28.78 -10.56 -24.84
CA LYS A 464 28.71 -11.50 -23.71
C LYS A 464 28.73 -12.97 -24.18
N ASN A 465 29.03 -13.87 -23.24
CA ASN A 465 28.94 -15.31 -23.48
C ASN A 465 27.48 -15.72 -23.71
N ILE A 466 27.19 -16.13 -24.95
CA ILE A 466 25.86 -16.59 -25.41
C ILE A 466 25.32 -17.74 -24.56
N VAL A 467 26.14 -18.72 -24.16
CA VAL A 467 25.69 -19.86 -23.35
C VAL A 467 25.25 -19.41 -21.95
N ALA A 468 26.03 -18.52 -21.32
CA ALA A 468 25.68 -17.99 -20.00
C ALA A 468 24.46 -17.04 -20.05
N LEU A 469 24.22 -16.37 -21.18
CA LEU A 469 22.95 -15.66 -21.42
C LEU A 469 21.78 -16.65 -21.55
N ALA A 470 21.98 -17.78 -22.23
CA ALA A 470 20.97 -18.82 -22.43
C ALA A 470 20.53 -19.48 -21.13
N GLU A 471 21.48 -20.07 -20.40
CA GLU A 471 21.26 -20.66 -19.07
C GLU A 471 20.50 -19.68 -18.14
N PHE A 472 20.93 -18.42 -18.10
CA PHE A 472 20.32 -17.41 -17.25
C PHE A 472 18.90 -17.00 -17.67
N PHE A 473 18.61 -16.96 -18.97
CA PHE A 473 17.29 -16.61 -19.48
C PHE A 473 16.26 -17.71 -19.13
N VAL A 474 16.63 -18.98 -19.29
CA VAL A 474 15.76 -20.11 -18.89
C VAL A 474 15.49 -20.06 -17.38
N ASP A 475 16.54 -19.85 -16.58
CA ASP A 475 16.46 -19.67 -15.12
C ASP A 475 15.67 -18.39 -14.71
N LEU A 476 15.61 -17.37 -15.56
CA LEU A 476 14.81 -16.15 -15.35
C LEU A 476 13.32 -16.36 -15.68
N MET A 477 13.00 -17.10 -16.74
CA MET A 477 11.60 -17.37 -17.12
C MET A 477 10.93 -18.33 -16.13
N GLY A 478 11.64 -19.39 -15.71
CA GLY A 478 11.16 -20.35 -14.72
C GLY A 478 10.08 -21.30 -15.25
N GLU A 479 9.38 -21.96 -14.32
CA GLU A 479 8.40 -23.00 -14.64
C GLU A 479 7.07 -22.42 -15.14
N ASN A 480 6.43 -23.08 -16.11
CA ASN A 480 5.13 -22.73 -16.74
C ASN A 480 5.18 -21.59 -17.77
N THR A 481 6.21 -21.55 -18.63
CA THR A 481 6.20 -20.71 -19.83
C THR A 481 5.17 -21.18 -20.87
N GLU A 482 4.53 -20.25 -21.56
CA GLU A 482 3.66 -20.50 -22.71
C GLU A 482 4.52 -20.64 -23.98
N GLU A 483 4.51 -21.85 -24.57
CA GLU A 483 5.40 -22.22 -25.68
C GLU A 483 5.26 -21.30 -26.90
N ALA A 484 4.04 -20.80 -27.18
CA ALA A 484 3.78 -19.89 -28.29
C ALA A 484 4.45 -18.51 -28.11
N GLU A 485 4.44 -17.96 -26.89
CA GLU A 485 5.11 -16.69 -26.58
C GLU A 485 6.64 -16.84 -26.62
N VAL A 486 7.16 -17.96 -26.09
CA VAL A 486 8.58 -18.31 -26.19
C VAL A 486 9.01 -18.45 -27.66
N ALA A 487 8.24 -19.15 -28.49
CA ALA A 487 8.55 -19.33 -29.90
C ALA A 487 8.48 -18.01 -30.68
N ASN A 488 7.51 -17.12 -30.39
CA ASN A 488 7.46 -15.76 -30.94
C ASN A 488 8.72 -14.96 -30.59
N PHE A 489 9.17 -15.01 -29.34
CA PHE A 489 10.40 -14.36 -28.88
C PHE A 489 11.65 -14.89 -29.60
N LEU A 490 11.80 -16.21 -29.72
CA LEU A 490 12.92 -16.84 -30.42
C LEU A 490 12.96 -16.44 -31.91
N LEU A 491 11.80 -16.45 -32.58
CA LEU A 491 11.66 -15.99 -33.96
C LEU A 491 11.97 -14.50 -34.12
N TRP A 492 11.58 -13.67 -33.17
CA TRP A 492 11.87 -12.23 -33.18
C TRP A 492 13.37 -11.93 -33.00
N ILE A 493 14.08 -12.67 -32.13
CA ILE A 493 15.55 -12.56 -32.02
C ILE A 493 16.21 -12.98 -33.33
N TYR A 494 15.82 -14.14 -33.87
CA TYR A 494 16.38 -14.64 -35.12
C TYR A 494 16.12 -13.67 -36.29
N GLY A 495 14.94 -13.05 -36.32
CA GLY A 495 14.53 -12.04 -37.30
C GLY A 495 15.34 -10.75 -37.29
N GLN A 496 16.17 -10.49 -36.26
CA GLN A 496 17.09 -9.34 -36.26
C GLN A 496 18.22 -9.49 -37.31
N GLY A 497 18.53 -10.72 -37.74
CA GLY A 497 19.47 -10.99 -38.84
C GLY A 497 20.97 -10.79 -38.53
N ASP A 498 21.32 -10.42 -37.30
CA ASP A 498 22.71 -10.42 -36.82
C ASP A 498 23.18 -11.85 -36.50
N GLU A 499 24.39 -12.23 -36.91
CA GLU A 499 24.95 -13.56 -36.67
C GLU A 499 25.00 -13.89 -35.17
N GLU A 500 25.28 -12.90 -34.32
CA GLU A 500 25.30 -13.12 -32.87
C GLU A 500 23.89 -13.31 -32.28
N MET A 501 22.87 -12.64 -32.84
CA MET A 501 21.47 -12.86 -32.45
C MET A 501 20.95 -14.22 -32.93
N CYS A 502 21.31 -14.64 -34.15
CA CYS A 502 20.99 -15.97 -34.66
C CYS A 502 21.60 -17.08 -33.77
N ARG A 503 22.86 -16.92 -33.34
CA ARG A 503 23.50 -17.84 -32.39
C ARG A 503 22.85 -17.81 -31.00
N LEU A 504 22.41 -16.63 -30.54
CA LEU A 504 21.72 -16.48 -29.26
C LEU A 504 20.33 -17.14 -29.27
N ALA A 505 19.56 -16.98 -30.35
CA ALA A 505 18.28 -17.66 -30.53
C ALA A 505 18.44 -19.20 -30.55
N ARG A 506 19.50 -19.72 -31.19
CA ARG A 506 19.85 -21.15 -31.14
C ARG A 506 20.17 -21.62 -29.72
N ALA A 507 21.02 -20.90 -29.00
CA ALA A 507 21.37 -21.26 -27.63
C ALA A 507 20.15 -21.20 -26.67
N TYR A 508 19.25 -20.22 -26.83
CA TYR A 508 17.99 -20.21 -26.08
C TYR A 508 17.11 -21.42 -26.42
N PHE A 509 16.99 -21.79 -27.70
CA PHE A 509 16.23 -22.96 -28.11
C PHE A 509 16.81 -24.25 -27.51
N ASP A 510 18.13 -24.46 -27.60
CA ASP A 510 18.80 -25.66 -27.11
C ASP A 510 18.62 -25.88 -25.59
N GLU A 511 18.66 -24.81 -24.79
CA GLU A 511 18.45 -24.87 -23.33
C GLU A 511 16.97 -25.02 -22.93
N LEU A 512 16.03 -24.61 -23.79
CA LEU A 512 14.58 -24.74 -23.53
C LEU A 512 14.01 -26.11 -23.96
N TYR A 513 14.58 -26.74 -25.00
CA TYR A 513 14.02 -27.93 -25.66
C TYR A 513 14.96 -29.15 -25.65
N THR A 514 15.29 -29.63 -24.45
CA THR A 514 16.12 -30.85 -24.24
C THR A 514 15.50 -32.13 -24.82
N GLU A 515 16.31 -33.12 -25.22
CA GLU A 515 15.87 -34.32 -25.99
C GLU A 515 14.64 -35.07 -25.43
N ASP A 516 14.42 -35.10 -24.11
CA ASP A 516 13.29 -35.80 -23.49
C ASP A 516 11.94 -35.06 -23.64
N THR A 517 11.92 -33.75 -23.91
CA THR A 517 10.66 -32.98 -24.11
C THR A 517 10.10 -33.08 -25.53
N TRP A 518 10.83 -33.71 -26.45
CA TRP A 518 10.56 -33.74 -27.90
C TRP A 518 9.25 -34.40 -28.35
N GLN A 519 8.51 -35.09 -27.46
CA GLN A 519 7.40 -35.97 -27.87
C GLN A 519 5.99 -35.42 -27.60
N ALA A 520 5.83 -34.24 -26.98
CA ALA A 520 4.54 -33.75 -26.46
C ALA A 520 3.96 -32.52 -27.17
N SER A 521 3.92 -32.56 -28.51
CA SER A 521 3.03 -31.76 -29.38
C SER A 521 2.92 -30.22 -29.18
N ARG A 522 3.56 -29.48 -30.11
CA ARG A 522 2.93 -28.43 -30.97
C ARG A 522 2.39 -27.15 -30.27
N ASP A 523 2.82 -25.91 -30.56
CA ASP A 523 3.27 -25.33 -31.85
C ASP A 523 3.78 -23.86 -31.73
N LEU A 524 4.75 -23.48 -32.58
CA LEU A 524 4.54 -22.41 -33.59
C LEU A 524 4.81 -23.04 -34.99
N GLU A 525 3.86 -23.94 -35.30
CA GLU A 525 3.88 -25.27 -35.97
C GLU A 525 5.04 -26.27 -35.77
N HIS A 526 6.06 -25.81 -35.05
CA HIS A 526 7.44 -25.75 -35.54
C HIS A 526 8.12 -24.61 -34.70
N VAL A 527 9.39 -24.18 -34.94
CA VAL A 527 9.91 -22.86 -34.43
C VAL A 527 10.68 -21.97 -35.47
N HIS A 528 10.27 -21.78 -36.73
CA HIS A 528 9.37 -22.57 -37.54
C HIS A 528 10.26 -23.60 -38.31
N TYR A 529 10.20 -24.90 -37.99
CA TYR A 529 11.05 -26.06 -38.35
C TYR A 529 12.50 -25.98 -37.84
N ILE A 530 12.99 -24.76 -37.71
CA ILE A 530 14.37 -24.44 -37.33
C ILE A 530 14.32 -23.33 -36.25
N LEU A 531 14.17 -22.01 -36.51
CA LEU A 531 15.23 -21.01 -36.80
C LEU A 531 15.70 -20.85 -38.27
N TYR A 532 14.74 -20.90 -39.19
CA TYR A 532 14.78 -20.88 -40.67
C TYR A 532 15.86 -21.60 -41.53
N GLU A 533 17.12 -21.81 -41.10
CA GLU A 533 18.07 -22.92 -41.46
C GLU A 533 19.41 -22.73 -40.73
#